data_AF-A0A7X6REL4-F1
#
_entry.id   AF-A0A7X6REL4-F1
#
_cell.length_a   1.000
_cell.length_b   1.000
_cell.length_c   1.000
_cell.angle_alpha   90.00
_cell.angle_beta   90.00
_cell.angle_gamma   90.00
#
_symmetry.space_group_name_H-M   'P 1'
#
loop_
_entity.id
_entity.type
_entity.pdbx_description
1 polymer ?
#
loop_
_entity_poly.entity_id
_entity_poly.type
_entity_poly.pdbx_seq_one_letter_code
_entity_poly.pdbx_strand_id
1 'polypeptide(L)'
;MDQVDPLISSIYHWMDVSGVLLMGIIGGTMARQLGYDIVGFFFIAMLSALGGGMLRDVLINQGTVAAMSQPEYLILAFTGALIARFTYFKGRAWEFLQSHGDALVSALWASTGASKAIQYGLPVLPTIMMGVFTATGGGMIRDVVTGREPSVFGGNQPTVIPAVACAVITLLGNATGYLALAMIVGPVVSFAMFLFGYYGNWRISTDSDFAPVNTTVNATASQVAHLARKAEDKSRAVARELEPTRVRSWRHRQMEKALQRRIEAEIRKGKRPAEAMSDADDFLTEFTSQFPAIDAEMLAAAGASAPETTDDEGLFDGIGVDLTGDSYDDEGAEPDPAETEAMNADMLDIILSDDALTDELIERLSARYKQKDA
;
A
#
# COMPACT_ATOMS: atom_id res chain seq x y z
N MET A 1 -29.72 -38.35 -24.07
CA MET A 1 -29.83 -37.23 -23.13
C MET A 1 -30.85 -37.66 -22.11
N ASP A 2 -30.37 -38.18 -20.99
CA ASP A 2 -31.25 -38.53 -19.88
C ASP A 2 -32.08 -37.29 -19.53
N GLN A 3 -33.38 -37.50 -19.39
CA GLN A 3 -34.34 -36.46 -19.08
C GLN A 3 -33.91 -35.86 -17.74
N VAL A 4 -33.27 -34.68 -17.77
CA VAL A 4 -32.86 -33.97 -16.55
C VAL A 4 -34.10 -33.84 -15.68
N ASP A 5 -33.97 -34.17 -14.41
CA ASP A 5 -35.08 -34.12 -13.46
C ASP A 5 -35.83 -32.78 -13.60
N PRO A 6 -37.16 -32.78 -13.82
CA PRO A 6 -37.96 -31.56 -13.94
C PRO A 6 -37.73 -30.56 -12.80
N LEU A 7 -37.42 -31.06 -11.59
CA LEU A 7 -37.10 -30.23 -10.43
C LEU A 7 -35.79 -29.46 -10.65
N ILE A 8 -34.74 -30.13 -11.11
CA ILE A 8 -33.42 -29.53 -11.38
C ILE A 8 -33.54 -28.45 -12.46
N SER A 9 -34.27 -28.75 -13.53
CA SER A 9 -34.50 -27.79 -14.62
C SER A 9 -35.28 -26.56 -14.13
N SER A 10 -36.28 -26.76 -13.28
CA SER A 10 -37.07 -25.65 -12.71
C SER A 10 -36.24 -24.77 -11.78
N ILE A 11 -35.47 -25.37 -10.87
CA ILE A 11 -34.58 -24.64 -9.95
C ILE A 11 -33.55 -23.84 -10.76
N TYR A 12 -32.90 -24.49 -11.74
CA TYR A 12 -31.96 -23.85 -12.64
C TYR A 12 -32.57 -22.61 -13.30
N HIS A 13 -33.72 -22.78 -13.95
CA HIS A 13 -34.37 -21.72 -14.70
C HIS A 13 -34.69 -20.51 -13.82
N TRP A 14 -35.36 -20.72 -12.68
CA TRP A 14 -35.75 -19.61 -11.79
C TRP A 14 -34.54 -18.89 -11.17
N MET A 15 -33.48 -19.62 -10.82
CA MET A 15 -32.25 -19.00 -10.32
C MET A 15 -31.53 -18.17 -11.39
N ASP A 16 -31.46 -18.68 -12.63
CA ASP A 16 -30.77 -18.01 -13.72
C ASP A 16 -31.52 -16.72 -14.12
N VAL A 17 -32.83 -16.82 -14.39
CA VAL A 17 -33.64 -15.70 -14.90
C VAL A 17 -33.94 -14.62 -13.85
N SER A 18 -34.03 -14.98 -12.56
CA SER A 18 -34.15 -13.99 -11.47
C SER A 18 -32.87 -13.18 -11.33
N GLY A 19 -31.70 -13.81 -11.48
CA GLY A 19 -30.40 -13.14 -11.51
C GLY A 19 -30.29 -12.15 -12.67
N VAL A 20 -30.78 -12.52 -13.85
CA VAL A 20 -30.79 -11.66 -15.05
C VAL A 20 -31.63 -10.40 -14.80
N LEU A 21 -32.83 -10.54 -14.25
CA LEU A 21 -33.69 -9.40 -13.92
C LEU A 21 -33.00 -8.46 -12.92
N LEU A 22 -32.47 -9.02 -11.83
CA LEU A 22 -31.83 -8.25 -10.76
C LEU A 22 -30.56 -7.54 -11.25
N MET A 23 -29.73 -8.19 -12.08
CA MET A 23 -28.57 -7.55 -12.69
C MET A 23 -28.92 -6.50 -13.73
N GLY A 24 -30.03 -6.66 -14.47
CA GLY A 24 -30.55 -5.60 -15.33
C GLY A 24 -30.86 -4.33 -14.53
N ILE A 25 -31.43 -4.49 -13.32
CA ILE A 25 -31.67 -3.38 -12.41
C ILE A 25 -30.35 -2.77 -11.95
N ILE A 26 -29.45 -3.57 -11.38
CA ILE A 26 -28.18 -3.09 -10.81
C ILE A 26 -27.30 -2.42 -11.87
N GLY A 27 -27.11 -3.07 -13.03
CA GLY A 27 -26.35 -2.55 -14.15
C GLY A 27 -26.93 -1.26 -14.70
N GLY A 28 -28.26 -1.17 -14.86
CA GLY A 28 -28.94 0.06 -15.28
C GLY A 28 -28.75 1.20 -14.27
N THR A 29 -28.96 0.93 -12.98
CA THR A 29 -28.73 1.95 -11.93
C THR A 29 -27.29 2.45 -11.91
N MET A 30 -26.31 1.57 -12.13
CA MET A 30 -24.91 1.96 -12.19
C MET A 30 -24.61 2.81 -13.43
N ALA A 31 -25.16 2.42 -14.59
CA ALA A 31 -25.03 3.19 -15.83
C ALA A 31 -25.60 4.61 -15.71
N ARG A 32 -26.73 4.77 -15.00
CA ARG A 32 -27.27 6.10 -14.68
C ARG A 32 -26.32 6.91 -13.81
N GLN A 33 -25.74 6.32 -12.77
CA GLN A 33 -24.82 7.03 -11.87
C GLN A 33 -23.57 7.52 -12.60
N LEU A 34 -23.16 6.79 -13.64
CA LEU A 34 -22.06 7.16 -14.53
C LEU A 34 -22.44 8.21 -15.59
N GLY A 35 -23.72 8.61 -15.65
CA GLY A 35 -24.18 9.66 -16.58
C GLY A 35 -24.26 9.21 -18.05
N TYR A 36 -24.35 7.90 -18.32
CA TYR A 36 -24.52 7.41 -19.69
C TYR A 36 -25.89 7.78 -20.27
N ASP A 37 -25.93 7.92 -21.60
CA ASP A 37 -27.14 8.18 -22.35
C ASP A 37 -28.07 6.95 -22.34
N ILE A 38 -29.25 7.07 -22.97
CA ILE A 38 -30.24 5.98 -22.93
C ILE A 38 -29.72 4.70 -23.61
N VAL A 39 -28.93 4.84 -24.67
CA VAL A 39 -28.36 3.69 -25.39
C VAL A 39 -27.33 3.01 -24.50
N GLY A 40 -26.35 3.76 -23.99
CA GLY A 40 -25.35 3.24 -23.05
C GLY A 40 -25.97 2.63 -21.80
N PHE A 41 -27.03 3.23 -21.27
CA PHE A 41 -27.79 2.72 -20.13
C PHE A 41 -28.30 1.29 -20.36
N PHE A 42 -29.01 1.05 -21.48
CA PHE A 42 -29.52 -0.29 -21.79
C PHE A 42 -28.39 -1.25 -22.12
N PHE A 43 -27.35 -0.83 -22.84
CA PHE A 43 -26.21 -1.69 -23.16
C PHE A 43 -25.48 -2.18 -21.91
N ILE A 44 -25.17 -1.29 -20.96
CA ILE A 44 -24.51 -1.68 -19.71
C ILE A 44 -25.40 -2.61 -18.87
N ALA A 45 -26.71 -2.34 -18.79
CA ALA A 45 -27.64 -3.21 -18.09
C ALA A 45 -27.69 -4.63 -18.71
N MET A 46 -27.77 -4.71 -20.03
CA MET A 46 -27.80 -5.98 -20.77
C MET A 46 -26.48 -6.75 -20.64
N LEU A 47 -25.34 -6.07 -20.76
CA LEU A 47 -24.01 -6.67 -20.58
C LEU A 47 -23.83 -7.22 -19.16
N SER A 48 -24.27 -6.47 -18.14
CA SER A 48 -24.24 -6.92 -16.75
C SER A 48 -25.13 -8.14 -16.52
N ALA A 49 -26.34 -8.14 -17.10
CA ALA A 49 -27.35 -9.17 -16.89
C ALA A 49 -27.06 -10.48 -17.64
N LEU A 50 -26.46 -10.41 -18.82
CA LEU A 50 -26.29 -11.56 -19.71
C LEU A 50 -24.83 -11.99 -19.83
N GLY A 51 -23.86 -11.10 -19.58
CA GLY A 51 -22.45 -11.34 -19.83
C GLY A 51 -21.90 -12.59 -19.15
N GLY A 52 -22.28 -12.85 -17.90
CA GLY A 52 -21.85 -14.06 -17.17
C GLY A 52 -22.38 -15.36 -17.80
N GLY A 53 -23.68 -15.41 -18.11
CA GLY A 53 -24.30 -16.56 -18.77
C GLY A 53 -23.81 -16.78 -20.20
N MET A 54 -23.56 -15.70 -20.95
CA MET A 54 -22.97 -15.75 -22.29
C MET A 54 -21.53 -16.26 -22.24
N LEU A 55 -20.71 -15.77 -21.31
CA LEU A 55 -19.35 -16.23 -21.09
C LEU A 55 -19.32 -17.73 -20.77
N ARG A 56 -20.16 -18.18 -19.83
CA ARG A 56 -20.35 -19.60 -19.49
C ARG A 56 -20.69 -20.43 -20.73
N ASP A 57 -21.71 -20.03 -21.47
CA ASP A 57 -22.23 -20.82 -22.59
C ASP A 57 -21.22 -20.91 -23.74
N VAL A 58 -20.48 -19.83 -24.01
CA VAL A 58 -19.39 -19.82 -25.00
C VAL A 58 -18.22 -20.69 -24.57
N LEU A 59 -17.84 -20.67 -23.28
CA LEU A 59 -16.76 -21.50 -22.76
C LEU A 59 -17.11 -23.00 -22.74
N ILE A 60 -18.36 -23.34 -22.44
CA ILE A 60 -18.86 -24.72 -22.57
C ILE A 60 -18.90 -25.14 -24.04
N ASN A 61 -19.18 -24.20 -24.95
CA ASN A 61 -19.19 -24.41 -26.41
C ASN A 61 -20.10 -25.57 -26.86
N GLN A 62 -21.27 -25.69 -26.23
CA GLN A 62 -22.26 -26.73 -26.55
C GLN A 62 -23.65 -26.12 -26.72
N GLY A 63 -24.11 -26.03 -27.96
CA GLY A 63 -25.39 -25.44 -28.32
C GLY A 63 -25.35 -23.92 -28.49
N THR A 64 -26.52 -23.31 -28.62
CA THR A 64 -26.67 -21.87 -28.74
C THR A 64 -26.69 -21.22 -27.36
N VAL A 65 -26.03 -20.06 -27.25
CA VAL A 65 -26.03 -19.25 -26.03
C VAL A 65 -27.47 -18.99 -25.57
N ALA A 66 -27.78 -19.23 -24.29
CA ALA A 66 -29.15 -19.19 -23.76
C ALA A 66 -29.84 -17.84 -24.05
N ALA A 67 -29.10 -16.74 -23.92
CA ALA A 67 -29.60 -15.40 -24.23
C ALA A 67 -30.06 -15.22 -25.69
N MET A 68 -29.55 -16.04 -26.62
CA MET A 68 -29.91 -16.00 -28.04
C MET A 68 -30.99 -17.02 -28.40
N SER A 69 -31.11 -18.12 -27.64
CA SER A 69 -32.09 -19.17 -27.89
C SER A 69 -33.42 -18.95 -27.18
N GLN A 70 -33.41 -18.28 -26.03
CA GLN A 70 -34.57 -18.07 -25.17
C GLN A 70 -34.82 -16.56 -25.01
N PRO A 71 -35.86 -16.00 -25.68
CA PRO A 71 -36.14 -14.56 -25.68
C PRO A 71 -36.37 -13.96 -24.28
N GLU A 72 -36.83 -14.77 -23.33
CA GLU A 72 -37.08 -14.40 -21.95
C GLU A 72 -35.87 -13.75 -21.26
N TYR A 73 -34.65 -14.21 -21.54
CA TYR A 73 -33.42 -13.65 -20.98
C TYR A 73 -33.24 -12.19 -21.41
N LEU A 74 -33.42 -11.90 -22.70
CA LEU A 74 -33.34 -10.54 -23.23
C LEU A 74 -34.46 -9.66 -22.69
N ILE A 75 -35.69 -10.20 -22.62
CA ILE A 75 -36.86 -9.49 -22.10
C ILE A 75 -36.66 -9.12 -20.63
N LEU A 76 -36.17 -10.04 -19.79
CA LEU A 76 -35.96 -9.78 -18.37
C LEU A 76 -34.80 -8.82 -18.12
N ALA A 77 -33.70 -8.94 -18.85
CA ALA A 77 -32.59 -7.99 -18.76
C ALA A 77 -33.05 -6.57 -19.14
N PHE A 78 -33.81 -6.43 -20.23
CA PHE A 78 -34.39 -5.16 -20.66
C PHE A 78 -35.42 -4.62 -19.66
N THR A 79 -36.25 -5.50 -19.09
CA THR A 79 -37.23 -5.16 -18.05
C THR A 79 -36.53 -4.66 -16.79
N GLY A 80 -35.45 -5.30 -16.36
CA GLY A 80 -34.63 -4.84 -15.24
C GLY A 80 -34.05 -3.45 -15.49
N ALA A 81 -33.54 -3.21 -16.70
CA ALA A 81 -33.09 -1.89 -17.12
C ALA A 81 -34.22 -0.85 -17.09
N LEU A 82 -35.43 -1.18 -17.57
CA LEU A 82 -36.59 -0.31 -17.49
C LEU A 82 -36.97 0.01 -16.05
N ILE A 83 -37.00 -0.99 -15.16
CA ILE A 83 -37.25 -0.78 -13.73
C ILE A 83 -36.22 0.22 -13.21
N ALA A 84 -34.93 -0.05 -13.41
CA ALA A 84 -33.87 0.87 -13.04
C ALA A 84 -34.09 2.28 -13.61
N ARG A 85 -34.59 2.42 -14.85
CA ARG A 85 -34.84 3.70 -15.52
C ARG A 85 -35.96 4.53 -14.89
N PHE A 86 -36.92 3.89 -14.23
CA PHE A 86 -38.05 4.55 -13.57
C PHE A 86 -37.93 4.59 -12.04
N THR A 87 -37.13 3.72 -11.44
CA THR A 87 -36.85 3.71 -10.00
C THR A 87 -35.54 4.43 -9.69
N TYR A 88 -35.56 5.34 -8.73
CA TYR A 88 -34.38 6.08 -8.33
C TYR A 88 -33.85 5.59 -6.99
N PHE A 89 -32.85 4.70 -7.04
CA PHE A 89 -32.14 4.22 -5.87
C PHE A 89 -31.05 5.22 -5.49
N LYS A 90 -31.07 5.71 -4.24
CA LYS A 90 -30.12 6.69 -3.70
C LYS A 90 -29.66 6.32 -2.29
N GLY A 91 -28.45 6.78 -1.94
CA GLY A 91 -27.88 6.66 -0.60
C GLY A 91 -27.79 5.20 -0.14
N ARG A 92 -28.13 4.96 1.13
CA ARG A 92 -28.01 3.64 1.78
C ARG A 92 -28.80 2.53 1.08
N ALA A 93 -29.92 2.86 0.45
CA ALA A 93 -30.71 1.87 -0.30
C ALA A 93 -29.97 1.37 -1.55
N TRP A 94 -29.20 2.24 -2.22
CA TRP A 94 -28.37 1.84 -3.35
C TRP A 94 -27.19 0.98 -2.89
N GLU A 95 -26.46 1.39 -1.85
CA GLU A 95 -25.32 0.62 -1.33
C GLU A 95 -25.74 -0.79 -0.90
N PHE A 96 -26.91 -0.91 -0.26
CA PHE A 96 -27.49 -2.19 0.11
C PHE A 96 -27.85 -3.02 -1.14
N LEU A 97 -28.59 -2.44 -2.09
CA LEU A 97 -29.00 -3.13 -3.32
C LEU A 97 -27.80 -3.58 -4.15
N GLN A 98 -26.79 -2.73 -4.31
CA GLN A 98 -25.59 -3.02 -5.10
C GLN A 98 -24.80 -4.17 -4.45
N SER A 99 -24.47 -4.06 -3.16
CA SER A 99 -23.64 -5.06 -2.47
C SER A 99 -24.36 -6.40 -2.28
N HIS A 100 -25.57 -6.39 -1.74
CA HIS A 100 -26.31 -7.61 -1.43
C HIS A 100 -26.94 -8.21 -2.68
N GLY A 101 -27.37 -7.37 -3.62
CA GLY A 101 -27.89 -7.81 -4.91
C GLY A 101 -26.80 -8.47 -5.75
N ASP A 102 -25.61 -7.85 -5.88
CA ASP A 102 -24.49 -8.47 -6.61
C ASP A 102 -24.09 -9.82 -5.98
N ALA A 103 -24.04 -9.88 -4.64
CA ALA A 103 -23.72 -11.13 -3.94
C ALA A 103 -24.78 -12.21 -4.10
N LEU A 104 -26.07 -11.85 -4.05
CA LEU A 104 -27.17 -12.79 -4.25
C LEU A 104 -27.13 -13.37 -5.66
N VAL A 105 -27.00 -12.52 -6.69
CA VAL A 105 -26.92 -12.99 -8.08
C VAL A 105 -25.68 -13.86 -8.28
N SER A 106 -24.52 -13.42 -7.76
CA SER A 106 -23.29 -14.20 -7.78
C SER A 106 -23.49 -15.60 -7.17
N ALA A 107 -24.16 -15.70 -6.02
CA ALA A 107 -24.44 -16.97 -5.37
C ALA A 107 -25.36 -17.89 -6.22
N LEU A 108 -26.44 -17.34 -6.80
CA LEU A 108 -27.34 -18.08 -7.68
C LEU A 108 -26.61 -18.59 -8.93
N TRP A 109 -25.86 -17.71 -9.60
CA TRP A 109 -25.14 -18.02 -10.83
C TRP A 109 -23.93 -18.91 -10.62
N ALA A 110 -23.32 -18.92 -9.44
CA ALA A 110 -22.31 -19.91 -9.08
C ALA A 110 -22.88 -21.33 -9.12
N SER A 111 -24.12 -21.50 -8.63
CA SER A 111 -24.80 -22.80 -8.68
C SER A 111 -25.28 -23.15 -10.09
N THR A 112 -25.92 -22.23 -10.82
CA THR A 112 -26.38 -22.52 -12.18
C THR A 112 -25.21 -22.78 -13.13
N GLY A 113 -24.10 -22.04 -12.99
CA GLY A 113 -22.86 -22.27 -13.72
C GLY A 113 -22.28 -23.66 -13.49
N ALA A 114 -22.14 -24.07 -12.24
CA ALA A 114 -21.66 -25.41 -11.88
C ALA A 114 -22.63 -26.51 -12.35
N SER A 115 -23.94 -26.34 -12.14
CA SER A 115 -24.97 -27.30 -12.56
C SER A 115 -24.97 -27.51 -14.07
N LYS A 116 -24.86 -26.43 -14.87
CA LYS A 116 -24.76 -26.54 -16.33
C LYS A 116 -23.49 -27.29 -16.73
N ALA A 117 -22.34 -26.95 -16.15
CA ALA A 117 -21.09 -27.65 -16.44
C ALA A 117 -21.15 -29.16 -16.14
N ILE A 118 -21.81 -29.55 -15.04
CA ILE A 118 -22.06 -30.96 -14.68
C ILE A 118 -22.90 -31.65 -15.77
N GLN A 119 -23.98 -31.01 -16.23
CA GLN A 119 -24.87 -31.57 -17.25
C GLN A 119 -24.16 -31.79 -18.60
N TYR A 120 -23.16 -30.95 -18.92
CA TYR A 120 -22.32 -31.13 -20.11
C TYR A 120 -21.10 -32.04 -19.88
N GLY A 121 -20.98 -32.66 -18.69
CA GLY A 121 -19.94 -33.64 -18.40
C GLY A 121 -18.54 -33.05 -18.24
N LEU A 122 -18.42 -31.78 -17.85
CA LEU A 122 -17.12 -31.16 -17.60
C LEU A 122 -16.44 -31.79 -16.36
N PRO A 123 -15.10 -31.87 -16.33
CA PRO A 123 -14.39 -32.39 -15.17
C PRO A 123 -14.51 -31.44 -13.96
N VAL A 124 -14.06 -31.93 -12.79
CA VAL A 124 -14.20 -31.25 -11.49
C VAL A 124 -13.71 -29.81 -11.51
N LEU A 125 -12.48 -29.57 -11.99
CA LEU A 125 -11.88 -28.24 -11.95
C LEU A 125 -12.60 -27.24 -12.89
N PRO A 126 -12.85 -27.54 -14.17
CA PRO A 126 -13.66 -26.68 -15.04
C PRO A 126 -15.08 -26.44 -14.53
N THR A 127 -15.69 -27.41 -13.83
CA THR A 127 -17.02 -27.22 -13.23
C THR A 127 -17.01 -26.11 -12.16
N ILE A 128 -16.00 -26.13 -11.28
CA ILE A 128 -15.80 -25.06 -10.29
C ILE A 128 -15.56 -23.72 -10.99
N MET A 129 -14.70 -23.72 -12.02
CA MET A 129 -14.42 -22.51 -12.80
C MET A 129 -15.66 -21.96 -13.50
N MET A 130 -16.53 -22.80 -14.07
CA MET A 130 -17.79 -22.35 -14.69
C MET A 130 -18.72 -21.71 -13.68
N GLY A 131 -18.81 -22.25 -12.45
CA GLY A 131 -19.53 -21.58 -11.37
C GLY A 131 -18.99 -20.17 -11.11
N VAL A 132 -17.67 -20.05 -10.90
CA VAL A 132 -17.02 -18.75 -10.65
C VAL A 132 -17.20 -17.78 -11.81
N PHE A 133 -16.94 -18.19 -13.05
CA PHE A 133 -17.05 -17.33 -14.23
C PHE A 133 -18.48 -16.89 -14.51
N THR A 134 -19.47 -17.74 -14.24
CA THR A 134 -20.87 -17.33 -14.38
C THR A 134 -21.22 -16.28 -13.33
N ALA A 135 -20.77 -16.49 -12.08
CA ALA A 135 -21.03 -15.61 -10.95
C ALA A 135 -20.38 -14.23 -11.08
N THR A 136 -19.11 -14.17 -11.50
CA THR A 136 -18.34 -12.93 -11.58
C THR A 136 -18.32 -12.32 -12.98
N GLY A 137 -18.57 -13.09 -14.04
CA GLY A 137 -18.40 -12.68 -15.43
C GLY A 137 -19.20 -11.44 -15.83
N GLY A 138 -20.47 -11.36 -15.42
CA GLY A 138 -21.32 -10.21 -15.71
C GLY A 138 -20.81 -8.93 -15.05
N GLY A 139 -20.45 -9.00 -13.77
CA GLY A 139 -19.86 -7.89 -13.02
C GLY A 139 -18.51 -7.46 -13.58
N MET A 140 -17.63 -8.41 -13.92
CA MET A 140 -16.33 -8.12 -14.54
C MET A 140 -16.48 -7.39 -15.87
N ILE A 141 -17.33 -7.89 -16.78
CA ILE A 141 -17.57 -7.26 -18.08
C ILE A 141 -18.13 -5.85 -17.88
N ARG A 142 -19.12 -5.70 -16.99
CA ARG A 142 -19.69 -4.40 -16.62
C ARG A 142 -18.58 -3.45 -16.15
N ASP A 143 -17.79 -3.85 -15.16
CA ASP A 143 -16.80 -3.00 -14.53
C ASP A 143 -15.75 -2.54 -15.56
N VAL A 144 -15.20 -3.47 -16.37
CA VAL A 144 -14.24 -3.16 -17.44
C VAL A 144 -14.82 -2.18 -18.46
N VAL A 145 -16.03 -2.41 -18.96
CA VAL A 145 -16.66 -1.54 -19.97
C VAL A 145 -16.97 -0.15 -19.40
N THR A 146 -17.23 -0.05 -18.09
CA THR A 146 -17.41 1.23 -17.40
C THR A 146 -16.11 1.92 -16.99
N GLY A 147 -14.95 1.34 -17.30
CA GLY A 147 -13.63 1.89 -16.95
C GLY A 147 -13.28 1.76 -15.46
N ARG A 148 -13.88 0.81 -14.75
CA ARG A 148 -13.60 0.50 -13.34
C ARG A 148 -12.77 -0.78 -13.25
N GLU A 149 -11.93 -0.85 -12.22
CA GLU A 149 -11.27 -2.11 -11.89
C GLU A 149 -12.32 -3.12 -11.40
N PRO A 150 -12.38 -4.34 -11.98
CA PRO A 150 -13.31 -5.36 -11.54
C PRO A 150 -13.18 -5.68 -10.05
N SER A 151 -14.31 -5.71 -9.34
CA SER A 151 -14.32 -5.96 -7.88
C SER A 151 -13.74 -7.32 -7.47
N VAL A 152 -13.55 -8.22 -8.43
CA VAL A 152 -12.97 -9.55 -8.25
C VAL A 152 -11.44 -9.52 -8.04
N PHE A 153 -10.74 -8.48 -8.53
CA PHE A 153 -9.27 -8.44 -8.53
C PHE A 153 -8.65 -7.92 -7.25
N GLY A 154 -9.41 -7.26 -6.37
CA GLY A 154 -8.89 -6.78 -5.10
C GLY A 154 -9.69 -5.64 -4.51
N GLY A 155 -9.24 -5.14 -3.36
CA GLY A 155 -9.78 -3.95 -2.69
C GLY A 155 -11.16 -4.12 -2.01
N ASN A 156 -11.87 -5.21 -2.26
CA ASN A 156 -13.24 -5.46 -1.79
C ASN A 156 -13.39 -6.79 -1.03
N GLN A 157 -14.63 -7.10 -0.61
CA GLN A 157 -14.97 -8.35 0.07
C GLN A 157 -14.70 -9.59 -0.81
N PRO A 158 -14.39 -10.76 -0.20
CA PRO A 158 -14.15 -11.99 -0.93
C PRO A 158 -15.43 -12.47 -1.63
N THR A 159 -15.59 -12.14 -2.91
CA THR A 159 -16.73 -12.59 -3.74
C THR A 159 -16.46 -13.93 -4.43
N VAL A 160 -15.19 -14.22 -4.74
CA VAL A 160 -14.78 -15.47 -5.39
C VAL A 160 -14.86 -16.67 -4.44
N ILE A 161 -14.41 -16.51 -3.19
CA ILE A 161 -14.39 -17.62 -2.22
C ILE A 161 -15.80 -18.19 -1.98
N PRO A 162 -16.84 -17.37 -1.74
CA PRO A 162 -18.22 -17.86 -1.66
C PRO A 162 -18.69 -18.55 -2.96
N ALA A 163 -18.37 -18.02 -4.13
CA ALA A 163 -18.73 -18.62 -5.41
C ALA A 163 -18.08 -20.01 -5.59
N VAL A 164 -16.81 -20.15 -5.22
CA VAL A 164 -16.11 -21.45 -5.20
C VAL A 164 -16.80 -22.41 -4.23
N ALA A 165 -17.13 -21.98 -3.02
CA ALA A 165 -17.83 -22.81 -2.04
C ALA A 165 -19.19 -23.31 -2.59
N CYS A 166 -19.97 -22.44 -3.23
CA CYS A 166 -21.22 -22.81 -3.89
C CYS A 166 -21.03 -23.87 -4.99
N ALA A 167 -20.03 -23.68 -5.86
CA ALA A 167 -19.75 -24.60 -6.94
C ALA A 167 -19.30 -25.97 -6.42
N VAL A 168 -18.47 -25.99 -5.36
CA VAL A 168 -18.06 -27.23 -4.68
C VAL A 168 -19.25 -27.95 -4.04
N ILE A 169 -20.14 -27.22 -3.35
CA ILE A 169 -21.36 -27.81 -2.78
C ILE A 169 -22.23 -28.43 -3.89
N THR A 170 -22.40 -27.72 -5.01
CA THR A 170 -23.18 -28.21 -6.16
C THR A 170 -22.54 -29.50 -6.74
N LEU A 171 -21.22 -29.54 -6.86
CA LEU A 171 -20.47 -30.72 -7.32
C LEU A 171 -20.61 -31.92 -6.36
N LEU A 172 -20.50 -31.69 -5.05
CA LEU A 172 -20.69 -32.73 -4.03
C LEU A 172 -22.13 -33.25 -4.01
N GLY A 173 -23.11 -32.36 -4.22
CA GLY A 173 -24.51 -32.74 -4.38
C GLY A 173 -24.72 -33.70 -5.56
N ASN A 174 -24.07 -33.41 -6.70
CA ASN A 174 -24.10 -34.32 -7.84
C ASN A 174 -23.46 -35.69 -7.51
N ALA A 175 -22.29 -35.69 -6.86
CA ALA A 175 -21.60 -36.93 -6.51
C ALA A 175 -22.37 -37.81 -5.51
N THR A 176 -23.21 -37.20 -4.66
CA THR A 176 -24.00 -37.89 -3.63
C THR A 176 -25.45 -38.19 -4.06
N GLY A 177 -25.85 -37.77 -5.26
CA GLY A 177 -27.22 -37.94 -5.79
C GLY A 177 -28.24 -36.90 -5.30
N TYR A 178 -27.82 -35.89 -4.54
CA TYR A 178 -28.67 -34.83 -3.98
C TYR A 178 -28.49 -33.48 -4.69
N LEU A 179 -28.36 -33.49 -6.02
CA LEU A 179 -28.07 -32.28 -6.81
C LEU A 179 -29.12 -31.17 -6.61
N ALA A 180 -30.41 -31.50 -6.62
CA ALA A 180 -31.47 -30.51 -6.43
C ALA A 180 -31.35 -29.75 -5.09
N LEU A 181 -31.02 -30.48 -4.01
CA LEU A 181 -30.80 -29.87 -2.69
C LEU A 181 -29.55 -29.00 -2.69
N ALA A 182 -28.46 -29.49 -3.28
CA ALA A 182 -27.21 -28.75 -3.35
C ALA A 182 -27.30 -27.47 -4.18
N MET A 183 -28.16 -27.44 -5.21
CA MET A 183 -28.43 -26.23 -5.98
C MET A 183 -29.10 -25.13 -5.15
N ILE A 184 -29.81 -25.48 -4.07
CA ILE A 184 -30.43 -24.52 -3.14
C ILE A 184 -29.47 -24.19 -2.00
N VAL A 185 -28.85 -25.20 -1.41
CA VAL A 185 -27.93 -25.03 -0.27
C VAL A 185 -26.67 -24.27 -0.67
N GLY A 186 -26.13 -24.50 -1.88
CA GLY A 186 -24.93 -23.85 -2.39
C GLY A 186 -25.03 -22.32 -2.38
N PRO A 187 -26.04 -21.73 -3.06
CA PRO A 187 -26.28 -20.28 -3.03
C PRO A 187 -26.53 -19.73 -1.63
N VAL A 188 -27.26 -20.46 -0.78
CA VAL A 188 -27.53 -20.02 0.61
C VAL A 188 -26.23 -19.92 1.41
N VAL A 189 -25.36 -20.94 1.31
CA VAL A 189 -24.06 -20.94 2.00
C VAL A 189 -23.15 -19.85 1.43
N SER A 190 -23.11 -19.68 0.11
CA SER A 190 -22.33 -18.62 -0.53
C SER A 190 -22.78 -17.23 -0.11
N PHE A 191 -24.08 -16.97 -0.14
CA PHE A 191 -24.62 -15.69 0.31
C PHE A 191 -24.34 -15.45 1.80
N ALA A 192 -24.49 -16.47 2.66
CA ALA A 192 -24.15 -16.37 4.07
C ALA A 192 -22.66 -16.08 4.32
N MET A 193 -21.76 -16.75 3.57
CA MET A 193 -20.32 -16.47 3.62
C MET A 193 -20.01 -15.05 3.17
N PHE A 194 -20.67 -14.57 2.12
CA PHE A 194 -20.53 -13.18 1.68
C PHE A 194 -20.98 -12.21 2.78
N LEU A 195 -22.15 -12.41 3.38
CA LEU A 195 -22.65 -11.55 4.46
C LEU A 195 -21.70 -11.56 5.66
N PHE A 196 -21.16 -12.72 6.02
CA PHE A 196 -20.16 -12.83 7.08
C PHE A 196 -18.90 -12.01 6.74
N GLY A 197 -18.41 -12.10 5.50
CA GLY A 197 -17.29 -11.28 5.05
C GLY A 197 -17.61 -9.78 4.99
N TYR A 198 -18.82 -9.43 4.56
CA TYR A 198 -19.31 -8.05 4.47
C TYR A 198 -19.41 -7.39 5.84
N TYR A 199 -20.07 -8.03 6.81
CA TYR A 199 -20.23 -7.48 8.16
C TYR A 199 -19.00 -7.67 9.03
N GLY A 200 -18.20 -8.72 8.79
CA GLY A 200 -16.94 -8.95 9.48
C GLY A 200 -15.77 -8.12 8.93
N ASN A 201 -16.00 -7.29 7.90
CA ASN A 201 -14.98 -6.54 7.16
C ASN A 201 -13.79 -7.43 6.74
N TRP A 202 -14.08 -8.66 6.34
CA TRP A 202 -13.07 -9.60 5.87
C TRP A 202 -12.56 -9.13 4.51
N ARG A 203 -11.26 -8.91 4.42
CA ARG A 203 -10.56 -8.55 3.18
C ARG A 203 -9.46 -9.57 2.93
N ILE A 204 -9.28 -9.93 1.66
CA ILE A 204 -8.15 -10.77 1.25
C ILE A 204 -6.91 -9.87 1.19
N SER A 205 -5.79 -10.32 1.76
CA SER A 205 -4.55 -9.53 1.69
C SER A 205 -4.16 -9.33 0.23
N THR A 206 -3.84 -8.08 -0.12
CA THR A 206 -3.30 -7.67 -1.42
C THR A 206 -1.84 -7.28 -1.25
N ASP A 207 -1.10 -8.00 -0.40
CA ASP A 207 0.34 -7.76 -0.21
C ASP A 207 1.07 -8.06 -1.52
N SER A 208 1.51 -7.01 -2.21
CA SER A 208 2.37 -7.10 -3.40
C SER A 208 3.70 -7.81 -3.12
N ASP A 209 4.10 -7.84 -1.85
CA ASP A 209 5.31 -8.49 -1.37
C ASP A 209 5.13 -9.99 -1.12
N PHE A 210 3.90 -10.51 -1.23
CA PHE A 210 3.60 -11.94 -1.13
C PHE A 210 3.99 -12.67 -2.42
N ALA A 211 5.29 -12.67 -2.71
CA ALA A 211 5.92 -13.72 -3.51
C ALA A 211 6.78 -14.54 -2.53
N PRO A 212 6.65 -15.88 -2.47
CA PRO A 212 7.48 -16.70 -1.59
C PRO A 212 9.00 -16.56 -1.86
N VAL A 213 9.36 -15.93 -2.97
CA VAL A 213 10.75 -15.61 -3.36
C VAL A 213 11.19 -14.23 -2.83
N ASN A 214 10.28 -13.27 -2.67
CA ASN A 214 10.62 -11.93 -2.18
C ASN A 214 10.70 -11.89 -0.66
N THR A 215 10.01 -12.78 0.05
CA THR A 215 10.09 -12.85 1.52
C THR A 215 11.47 -13.27 2.02
N THR A 216 12.19 -14.14 1.30
CA THR A 216 13.59 -14.50 1.63
C THR A 216 14.58 -13.40 1.25
N VAL A 217 14.38 -12.75 0.11
CA VAL A 217 15.21 -11.62 -0.34
C VAL A 217 15.01 -10.40 0.55
N ASN A 218 13.79 -10.04 0.92
CA ASN A 218 13.48 -8.91 1.80
C ASN A 218 13.89 -9.19 3.25
N ALA A 219 13.81 -10.44 3.73
CA ALA A 219 14.38 -10.82 5.02
C ALA A 219 15.91 -10.67 5.01
N THR A 220 16.57 -11.01 3.90
CA THR A 220 18.02 -10.84 3.74
C THR A 220 18.39 -9.37 3.58
N ALA A 221 17.63 -8.59 2.81
CA ALA A 221 17.85 -7.17 2.60
C ALA A 221 17.62 -6.36 3.89
N SER A 222 16.60 -6.69 4.69
CA SER A 222 16.38 -6.06 6.00
C SER A 222 17.47 -6.43 7.01
N GLN A 223 17.97 -7.67 6.99
CA GLN A 223 19.12 -8.07 7.80
C GLN A 223 20.41 -7.34 7.36
N VAL A 224 20.64 -7.19 6.05
CA VAL A 224 21.78 -6.46 5.49
C VAL A 224 21.68 -4.96 5.82
N ALA A 225 20.49 -4.36 5.70
CA ALA A 225 20.27 -2.95 6.06
C ALA A 225 20.49 -2.70 7.56
N HIS A 226 20.04 -3.62 8.41
CA HIS A 226 20.27 -3.54 9.86
C HIS A 226 21.75 -3.73 10.21
N LEU A 227 22.47 -4.63 9.52
CA LEU A 227 23.91 -4.80 9.69
C LEU A 227 24.69 -3.59 9.18
N ALA A 228 24.25 -2.96 8.08
CA ALA A 228 24.85 -1.75 7.53
C ALA A 228 24.70 -0.57 8.49
N ARG A 229 23.51 -0.34 9.06
CA ARG A 229 23.31 0.71 10.08
C ARG A 229 24.18 0.50 11.32
N LYS A 230 24.25 -0.75 11.81
CA LYS A 230 25.09 -1.09 12.97
C LYS A 230 26.59 -0.92 12.68
N ALA A 231 27.02 -1.15 11.43
CA ALA A 231 28.39 -0.91 11.01
C ALA A 231 28.70 0.59 10.86
N GLU A 232 27.73 1.38 10.39
CA GLU A 232 27.84 2.83 10.25
C GLU A 232 27.94 3.55 11.60
N ASP A 233 27.14 3.15 12.59
CA ASP A 233 27.24 3.71 13.95
C ASP A 233 28.61 3.42 14.57
N LYS A 234 29.14 2.22 14.33
CA LYS A 234 30.45 1.80 14.82
C LYS A 234 31.58 2.53 14.08
N SER A 235 31.44 2.79 12.78
CA SER A 235 32.42 3.56 12.02
C SER A 235 32.40 5.04 12.38
N ARG A 236 31.24 5.63 12.65
CA ARG A 236 31.09 7.02 13.14
C ARG A 236 31.69 7.19 14.55
N ALA A 237 31.53 6.19 15.42
CA ALA A 237 32.16 6.20 16.74
C ALA A 237 33.70 6.18 16.65
N VAL A 238 34.25 5.28 15.82
CA VAL A 238 35.71 5.17 15.59
C VAL A 238 36.25 6.40 14.85
N ALA A 239 35.49 6.99 13.92
CA ALA A 239 35.88 8.21 13.22
C ALA A 239 35.98 9.42 14.15
N ARG A 240 35.13 9.49 15.19
CA ARG A 240 35.23 10.52 16.24
C ARG A 240 36.43 10.30 17.17
N GLU A 241 36.84 9.05 17.37
CA GLU A 241 37.99 8.68 18.18
C GLU A 241 39.33 8.93 17.46
N LEU A 242 39.33 8.81 16.12
CA LEU A 242 40.49 9.05 15.25
C LEU A 242 40.53 10.46 14.64
N GLU A 243 39.66 11.39 15.07
CA GLU A 243 39.65 12.76 14.56
C GLU A 243 41.03 13.43 14.72
N PRO A 244 41.71 13.83 13.63
CA PRO A 244 43.02 14.46 13.73
C PRO A 244 42.92 15.78 14.51
N THR A 245 43.88 16.04 15.40
CA THR A 245 43.97 17.28 16.22
C THR A 245 43.86 18.59 15.42
N ARG A 246 44.22 18.57 14.13
CA ARG A 246 44.05 19.70 13.20
C ARG A 246 42.59 20.07 12.94
N VAL A 247 41.67 19.10 12.92
CA VAL A 247 40.23 19.32 12.67
C VAL A 247 39.55 19.91 13.91
N ARG A 248 39.89 19.41 15.10
CA ARG A 248 39.39 19.96 16.37
C ARG A 248 39.82 21.42 16.57
N SER A 249 41.08 21.74 16.31
CA SER A 249 41.60 23.11 16.41
C SER A 249 41.05 24.05 15.32
N TRP A 250 40.68 23.54 14.15
CA TRP A 250 39.98 24.32 13.14
C TRP A 250 38.56 24.69 13.59
N ARG A 251 37.80 23.74 14.14
CA ARG A 251 36.44 24.01 14.68
C ARG A 251 36.46 25.06 15.78
N HIS A 252 37.41 24.97 16.72
CA HIS A 252 37.58 25.99 17.77
C HIS A 252 37.85 27.38 17.18
N ARG A 253 38.76 27.50 16.20
CA ARG A 253 39.06 28.78 15.55
C ARG A 253 37.87 29.37 14.79
N GLN A 254 37.01 28.54 14.19
CA GLN A 254 35.80 29.02 13.52
C GLN A 254 34.75 29.49 14.53
N MET A 255 34.60 28.78 15.64
CA MET A 255 33.68 29.16 16.71
C MET A 255 34.10 30.49 17.35
N GLU A 256 35.40 30.68 17.60
CA GLU A 256 35.95 31.95 18.09
C GLU A 256 35.70 33.11 17.12
N LYS A 257 35.97 32.92 15.82
CA LYS A 257 35.69 33.94 14.80
C LYS A 257 34.20 34.29 14.71
N ALA A 258 33.32 33.30 14.85
CA ALA A 258 31.88 33.52 14.84
C ALA A 258 31.43 34.31 16.08
N LEU A 259 31.98 34.01 17.26
CA LEU A 259 31.71 34.77 18.48
C LEU A 259 32.17 36.21 18.36
N GLN A 260 33.38 36.42 17.85
CA GLN A 260 33.97 37.74 17.72
C GLN A 260 33.16 38.63 16.78
N ARG A 261 32.68 38.08 15.66
CA ARG A 261 31.74 38.77 14.75
C ARG A 261 30.44 39.16 15.45
N ARG A 262 29.94 38.32 16.36
CA ARG A 262 28.70 38.59 17.11
C ARG A 262 28.91 39.69 18.14
N ILE A 263 30.01 39.64 18.89
CA ILE A 263 30.41 40.70 19.84
C ILE A 263 30.56 42.04 19.10
N GLU A 264 31.25 42.06 17.96
CA GLU A 264 31.40 43.27 17.15
C GLU A 264 30.07 43.81 16.61
N ALA A 265 29.14 42.92 16.23
CA ALA A 265 27.82 43.30 15.76
C ALA A 265 26.98 43.91 16.89
N GLU A 266 27.09 43.41 18.12
CA GLU A 266 26.42 43.96 19.29
C GLU A 266 27.00 45.31 19.73
N ILE A 267 28.33 45.46 19.68
CA ILE A 267 29.00 46.74 19.93
C ILE A 267 28.58 47.77 18.87
N ARG A 268 28.49 47.38 17.59
CA ARG A 268 27.98 48.26 16.51
C ARG A 268 26.54 48.71 16.73
N LYS A 269 25.73 47.92 17.44
CA LYS A 269 24.36 48.27 17.85
C LYS A 269 24.31 49.18 19.08
N GLY A 270 25.47 49.60 19.61
CA GLY A 270 25.58 50.58 20.69
C GLY A 270 25.74 49.98 22.09
N LYS A 271 25.86 48.66 22.25
CA LYS A 271 26.16 48.03 23.54
C LYS A 271 27.60 48.30 23.96
N ARG A 272 27.84 48.36 25.28
CA ARG A 272 29.19 48.55 25.82
C ARG A 272 30.00 47.25 25.61
N PRO A 273 31.28 47.33 25.22
CA PRO A 273 32.07 46.14 24.87
C PRO A 273 32.13 45.05 25.96
N ALA A 274 32.20 45.46 27.23
CA ALA A 274 32.24 44.52 28.36
C ALA A 274 30.94 43.71 28.51
N GLU A 275 29.80 44.31 28.17
CA GLU A 275 28.48 43.69 28.29
C GLU A 275 28.23 42.71 27.14
N ALA A 276 28.62 43.09 25.91
CA ALA A 276 28.56 42.20 24.75
C ALA A 276 29.49 40.98 24.86
N MET A 277 30.63 41.10 25.57
CA MET A 277 31.50 39.96 25.85
C MET A 277 30.90 39.03 26.91
N SER A 278 30.27 39.57 27.95
CA SER A 278 29.57 38.76 28.98
C SER A 278 28.43 37.97 28.36
N ASP A 279 27.59 38.60 27.53
CA ASP A 279 26.48 37.93 26.85
C ASP A 279 26.96 36.81 25.92
N ALA A 280 28.12 36.97 25.30
CA ALA A 280 28.72 35.96 24.43
C ALA A 280 29.28 34.77 25.23
N ASP A 281 29.83 35.01 26.42
CA ASP A 281 30.34 33.98 27.34
C ASP A 281 29.20 33.19 28.00
N ASP A 282 28.13 33.88 28.41
CA ASP A 282 26.90 33.26 28.90
C ASP A 282 26.27 32.39 27.82
N PHE A 283 26.20 32.87 26.57
CA PHE A 283 25.74 32.08 25.43
C PHE A 283 26.62 30.84 25.17
N LEU A 284 27.94 30.96 25.28
CA LEU A 284 28.85 29.82 25.14
C LEU A 284 28.63 28.78 26.23
N THR A 285 28.45 29.23 27.47
CA THR A 285 28.20 28.37 28.62
C THR A 285 26.86 27.66 28.50
N GLU A 286 25.81 28.36 28.06
CA GLU A 286 24.51 27.76 27.81
C GLU A 286 24.55 26.77 26.63
N PHE A 287 25.17 27.15 25.52
CA PHE A 287 25.32 26.28 24.36
C PHE A 287 26.12 25.02 24.67
N THR A 288 27.23 25.13 25.41
CA THR A 288 28.03 23.96 25.81
C THR A 288 27.33 23.11 26.86
N SER A 289 26.50 23.69 27.73
CA SER A 289 25.68 22.94 28.68
C SER A 289 24.62 22.05 28.01
N GLN A 290 24.18 22.41 26.80
CA GLN A 290 23.22 21.63 26.02
C GLN A 290 23.84 20.43 25.29
N PHE A 291 25.17 20.33 25.25
CA PHE A 291 25.91 19.22 24.66
C PHE A 291 26.87 18.61 25.68
N PRO A 292 26.40 17.76 26.62
CA PRO A 292 27.23 17.25 27.69
C PRO A 292 28.40 16.41 27.16
N ALA A 293 29.61 16.80 27.53
CA ALA A 293 30.80 15.96 27.44
C ALA A 293 30.65 14.81 28.45
N ILE A 294 30.19 13.67 27.96
CA ILE A 294 30.16 12.32 28.55
C ILE A 294 30.56 12.27 30.04
N ASP A 295 29.57 12.39 30.93
CA ASP A 295 29.75 12.11 32.35
C ASP A 295 30.03 10.61 32.59
N ALA A 296 30.87 10.34 33.59
CA ALA A 296 31.32 9.00 33.99
C ALA A 296 30.18 8.01 34.33
N GLU A 297 28.96 8.49 34.55
CA GLU A 297 27.75 7.68 34.72
C GLU A 297 27.33 6.94 33.43
N MET A 298 27.55 7.54 32.24
CA MET A 298 27.24 6.92 30.95
C MET A 298 28.20 5.77 30.60
N LEU A 299 29.45 5.84 31.07
CA LEU A 299 30.44 4.76 30.96
C LEU A 299 30.06 3.55 31.83
N ALA A 300 29.53 3.79 33.03
CA ALA A 300 29.06 2.74 33.93
C ALA A 300 27.81 2.02 33.38
N ALA A 301 26.91 2.75 32.71
CA ALA A 301 25.70 2.18 32.09
C ALA A 301 25.99 1.27 30.87
N ALA A 302 27.16 1.40 30.24
CA ALA A 302 27.59 0.60 29.09
C ALA A 302 28.40 -0.65 29.46
N GLY A 303 28.60 -0.93 30.75
CA GLY A 303 29.26 -2.15 31.23
C GLY A 303 30.79 -2.19 31.07
N ALA A 304 31.44 -1.04 30.84
CA ALA A 304 32.89 -0.92 30.87
C ALA A 304 33.34 -0.48 32.28
N SER A 305 34.07 -1.35 32.99
CA SER A 305 34.78 -0.94 34.20
C SER A 305 35.86 0.09 33.85
N ALA A 306 36.03 1.11 34.69
CA ALA A 306 37.05 2.13 34.55
C ALA A 306 38.43 1.50 34.26
N PRO A 307 39.24 2.04 33.33
CA PRO A 307 40.58 1.53 33.13
C PRO A 307 41.39 1.83 34.41
N GLU A 308 41.87 0.76 35.04
CA GLU A 308 43.01 0.83 35.94
C GLU A 308 44.17 1.51 35.22
N THR A 309 44.94 2.29 35.97
CA THR A 309 46.23 2.84 35.54
C THR A 309 47.15 1.68 35.14
N THR A 310 47.30 1.44 33.84
CA THR A 310 48.38 0.62 33.30
C THR A 310 49.24 1.49 32.42
N ASP A 311 50.49 1.59 32.84
CA ASP A 311 51.58 2.29 32.21
C ASP A 311 51.74 1.93 30.72
N ASP A 312 52.21 2.93 29.99
CA ASP A 312 52.68 2.86 28.61
C ASP A 312 53.47 1.59 28.29
N GLU A 313 53.04 0.84 27.26
CA GLU A 313 53.96 0.17 26.33
C GLU A 313 53.37 0.19 24.91
N GLY A 314 53.84 1.14 24.10
CA GLY A 314 53.45 1.28 22.69
C GLY A 314 54.01 0.15 21.83
N LEU A 315 53.13 -0.51 21.07
CA LEU A 315 53.46 -1.60 20.12
C LEU A 315 54.41 -1.18 18.97
N PHE A 316 54.73 0.11 18.83
CA PHE A 316 55.48 0.64 17.69
C PHE A 316 56.69 1.50 18.06
N ASP A 317 57.17 1.46 19.31
CA ASP A 317 58.39 2.15 19.76
C ASP A 317 59.68 1.62 19.07
N GLY A 318 59.56 0.57 18.27
CA GLY A 318 60.63 -0.01 17.44
C GLY A 318 60.66 0.44 15.98
N ILE A 319 59.72 1.27 15.52
CA ILE A 319 59.70 1.80 14.15
C ILE A 319 60.02 3.29 14.23
N GLY A 320 61.29 3.63 14.03
CA GLY A 320 61.82 5.00 14.06
C GLY A 320 61.25 5.90 12.96
N VAL A 321 59.97 6.23 13.06
CA VAL A 321 59.28 7.20 12.23
C VAL A 321 58.66 8.22 13.18
N ASP A 322 59.36 9.33 13.34
CA ASP A 322 58.85 10.54 13.96
C ASP A 322 57.79 11.14 13.01
N LEU A 323 56.51 10.98 13.36
CA LEU A 323 55.38 11.62 12.68
C LEU A 323 54.90 12.89 13.39
N THR A 324 55.71 13.45 14.29
CA THR A 324 55.50 14.82 14.79
C THR A 324 55.97 15.79 13.70
N GLY A 325 55.17 15.87 12.64
CA GLY A 325 55.37 16.77 11.51
C GLY A 325 55.14 18.22 11.91
N ASP A 326 56.04 18.77 12.71
CA ASP A 326 56.28 20.20 12.86
C ASP A 326 57.30 20.63 11.81
N SER A 327 56.83 21.27 10.74
CA SER A 327 57.66 22.21 9.99
C SER A 327 56.81 23.29 9.32
N TYR A 328 57.00 24.49 9.87
CA TYR A 328 56.89 25.86 9.33
C TYR A 328 55.59 26.39 8.71
N ASP A 329 55.21 27.54 9.27
CA ASP A 329 54.36 28.64 8.82
C ASP A 329 54.18 28.81 7.30
N ASP A 330 52.93 29.01 6.87
CA ASP A 330 52.62 29.99 5.81
C ASP A 330 51.30 30.70 6.12
N GLU A 331 51.39 32.03 6.25
CA GLU A 331 50.26 32.95 6.36
C GLU A 331 49.63 33.12 4.97
N GLY A 332 48.29 33.06 4.88
CA GLY A 332 47.58 33.80 3.83
C GLY A 332 47.01 33.05 2.61
N ALA A 333 46.52 31.82 2.75
CA ALA A 333 45.69 31.21 1.70
C ALA A 333 44.19 31.47 1.94
N GLU A 334 43.53 32.19 1.02
CA GLU A 334 42.06 32.16 0.91
C GLU A 334 41.60 30.73 0.59
N PRO A 335 40.48 30.23 1.15
CA PRO A 335 40.04 28.87 0.89
C PRO A 335 39.55 28.73 -0.55
N ASP A 336 39.92 27.61 -1.18
CA ASP A 336 39.51 27.23 -2.53
C ASP A 336 37.96 27.16 -2.61
N PRO A 337 37.31 27.82 -3.58
CA PRO A 337 35.85 27.73 -3.74
C PRO A 337 35.34 26.29 -3.90
N ALA A 338 36.17 25.36 -4.39
CA ALA A 338 35.81 23.94 -4.48
C ALA A 338 35.71 23.25 -3.10
N GLU A 339 36.53 23.64 -2.12
CA GLU A 339 36.44 23.13 -0.74
C GLU A 339 35.22 23.70 0.00
N THR A 340 34.84 24.93 -0.33
CA THR A 340 33.65 25.58 0.24
C THR A 340 32.36 24.96 -0.29
N GLU A 341 32.34 24.55 -1.57
CA GLU A 341 31.19 23.90 -2.21
C GLU A 341 30.99 22.45 -1.71
N ALA A 342 32.09 21.71 -1.53
CA ALA A 342 32.06 20.39 -0.89
C ALA A 342 31.59 20.45 0.57
N MET A 343 32.03 21.46 1.31
CA MET A 343 31.63 21.69 2.70
C MET A 343 30.15 22.12 2.83
N ASN A 344 29.62 22.86 1.86
CA ASN A 344 28.20 23.21 1.81
C ASN A 344 27.32 22.00 1.46
N ALA A 345 27.79 21.09 0.61
CA ALA A 345 27.10 19.85 0.29
C ALA A 345 27.02 18.91 1.51
N ASP A 346 28.13 18.76 2.25
CA ASP A 346 28.19 17.92 3.45
C ASP A 346 27.29 18.47 4.58
N MET A 347 27.22 19.79 4.72
CA MET A 347 26.32 20.45 5.67
C MET A 347 24.84 20.30 5.29
N LEU A 348 24.53 20.28 4.00
CA LEU A 348 23.19 20.00 3.48
C LEU A 348 22.76 18.56 3.77
N ASP A 349 23.65 17.59 3.59
CA ASP A 349 23.37 16.18 3.89
C ASP A 349 23.16 15.94 5.39
N ILE A 350 23.88 16.66 6.25
CA ILE A 350 23.65 16.64 7.70
C ILE A 350 22.27 17.21 8.07
N ILE A 351 21.86 18.32 7.44
CA ILE A 351 20.56 18.94 7.70
C ILE A 351 19.41 18.06 7.19
N LEU A 352 19.58 17.41 6.05
CA LEU A 352 18.57 16.54 5.42
C LEU A 352 18.48 15.14 6.04
N SER A 353 19.44 14.75 6.88
CA SER A 353 19.44 13.46 7.60
C SER A 353 18.78 13.52 8.97
N ASP A 354 18.38 14.72 9.42
CA ASP A 354 17.65 14.96 10.67
C ASP A 354 16.30 15.62 10.34
N ASP A 355 15.21 14.94 10.69
CA ASP A 355 13.85 15.38 10.37
C ASP A 355 13.52 16.75 11.01
N ALA A 356 14.08 17.06 12.19
CA ALA A 356 13.82 18.33 12.87
C ALA A 356 14.55 19.51 12.21
N LEU A 357 15.79 19.28 11.74
CA LEU A 357 16.57 20.29 11.02
C LEU A 357 16.02 20.52 9.60
N THR A 358 15.49 19.46 8.99
CA THR A 358 14.82 19.53 7.68
C THR A 358 13.58 20.40 7.75
N ASP A 359 12.73 20.22 8.76
CA ASP A 359 11.53 21.03 8.96
C ASP A 359 11.87 22.52 9.20
N GLU A 360 12.90 22.80 10.00
CA GLU A 360 13.34 24.19 10.25
C GLU A 360 13.92 24.85 8.99
N LEU A 361 14.62 24.09 8.12
CA LEU A 361 15.12 24.59 6.85
C LEU A 361 13.97 24.96 5.90
N ILE A 362 12.93 24.12 5.80
CA ILE A 362 11.75 24.35 4.98
C ILE A 362 10.99 25.60 5.45
N GLU A 363 10.84 25.78 6.76
CA GLU A 363 10.17 26.94 7.34
C GLU A 363 10.93 28.25 7.01
N ARG A 364 12.25 28.25 7.15
CA ARG A 364 13.10 29.43 6.82
C ARG A 364 13.10 29.75 5.33
N LEU A 365 13.10 28.73 4.46
CA LEU A 365 13.02 28.91 3.01
C LEU A 365 11.65 29.48 2.60
N SER A 366 10.56 28.99 3.20
CA SER A 366 9.20 29.50 3.01
C SER A 366 9.06 30.96 3.43
N ALA A 367 9.64 31.32 4.59
CA ALA A 367 9.66 32.71 5.07
C ALA A 367 10.46 33.64 4.14
N ARG A 368 11.60 33.18 3.62
CA ARG A 368 12.44 33.94 2.70
C ARG A 368 11.78 34.12 1.32
N TYR A 369 11.00 33.14 0.85
CA TYR A 369 10.25 33.24 -0.40
C TYR A 369 9.12 34.27 -0.30
N LYS A 370 8.38 34.28 0.82
CA LYS A 370 7.34 35.28 1.10
C LYS A 370 7.86 36.72 1.20
N GLN A 371 9.11 36.92 1.62
CA GLN A 371 9.78 38.23 1.63
C GLN A 371 10.27 38.69 0.25
N LYS A 372 10.31 37.82 -0.75
CA LYS A 372 10.81 38.14 -2.10
C LYS A 372 9.70 38.51 -3.08
N ASP A 373 8.45 38.14 -2.77
CA ASP A 373 7.22 38.45 -3.53
C ASP A 373 6.40 39.62 -2.94
N ALA A 374 6.95 40.34 -1.95
CA ALA A 374 6.40 41.57 -1.35
C ALA A 374 7.41 42.71 -1.51
#